data_AF-A0A7C3LPS1-F1
#
_entry.id   AF-A0A7C3LPS1-F1
#
_cell.length_a   1.000
_cell.length_b   1.000
_cell.length_c   1.000
_cell.angle_alpha   90.00
_cell.angle_beta   90.00
_cell.angle_gamma   90.00
#
_symmetry.space_group_name_H-M   'P 1'
#
loop_
_entity.id
_entity.type
_entity.pdbx_description
1 polymer ?
#
loop_
_entity_poly.entity_id
_entity_poly.type
_entity_poly.pdbx_seq_one_letter_code
_entity_poly.pdbx_strand_id
1 'polypeptide(L)'
;MKTISLPLAQEKRKTQSQGISWGLIRKRLNVVTVTAFTAAILVIFLSPFAFMILTSLKTQDQISIVGAPFYPAAPPKFEYNGEKLDIFVVPMPDGTTRELAMLKKGNKESIFIDPANLEAGEIVWQGSWR
;
A
#
# COMPACT_ATOMS: atom_id res chain seq x y z
N MET A 1 -6.08 -62.18 73.38
CA MET A 1 -6.04 -62.91 72.09
C MET A 1 -6.29 -61.88 70.97
N LYS A 2 -5.23 -61.55 70.21
CA LYS A 2 -5.16 -60.93 68.86
C LYS A 2 -6.04 -59.71 68.49
N THR A 3 -5.36 -58.58 68.26
CA THR A 3 -5.75 -57.44 67.41
C THR A 3 -5.77 -57.81 65.93
N ILE A 4 -6.86 -57.55 65.19
CA ILE A 4 -6.94 -57.69 63.71
C ILE A 4 -7.96 -56.64 63.20
N SER A 5 -7.53 -55.40 62.97
CA SER A 5 -7.26 -54.78 61.64
C SER A 5 -8.48 -54.64 60.71
N LEU A 6 -8.94 -53.40 60.53
CA LEU A 6 -9.65 -52.96 59.33
C LEU A 6 -8.79 -53.24 58.08
N PRO A 7 -9.42 -53.63 56.96
CA PRO A 7 -8.98 -53.19 55.66
C PRO A 7 -10.02 -52.24 55.06
N LEU A 8 -9.54 -51.03 54.83
CA LEU A 8 -10.06 -49.98 53.97
C LEU A 8 -10.76 -50.56 52.72
N ALA A 9 -12.09 -50.55 52.69
CA ALA A 9 -12.84 -50.65 51.45
C ALA A 9 -12.70 -49.30 50.71
N GLN A 10 -11.55 -49.13 50.05
CA GLN A 10 -11.35 -48.10 49.05
C GLN A 10 -12.31 -48.40 47.91
N GLU A 11 -13.51 -47.81 47.98
CA GLU A 11 -14.41 -47.69 46.85
C GLU A 11 -13.60 -47.03 45.73
N LYS A 12 -13.14 -47.83 44.77
CA LYS A 12 -12.54 -47.34 43.55
C LYS A 12 -13.61 -46.55 42.80
N ARG A 13 -13.79 -45.28 43.15
CA ARG A 13 -14.28 -44.29 42.21
C ARG A 13 -13.31 -44.37 41.04
N LYS A 14 -13.72 -45.07 39.99
CA LYS A 14 -13.12 -44.91 38.68
C LYS A 14 -13.38 -43.46 38.32
N THR A 15 -12.47 -42.59 38.72
CA THR A 15 -12.32 -41.27 38.15
C THR A 15 -12.02 -41.55 36.70
N GLN A 16 -13.08 -41.62 35.89
CA GLN A 16 -13.02 -41.69 34.45
C GLN A 16 -12.48 -40.34 34.00
N SER A 17 -11.19 -40.17 34.18
CA SER A 17 -10.40 -39.11 33.60
C SER A 17 -10.58 -39.28 32.10
N GLN A 18 -11.44 -38.44 31.53
CA GLN A 18 -11.65 -38.22 30.11
C GLN A 18 -10.28 -37.84 29.51
N GLY A 19 -9.48 -38.86 29.22
CA GLY A 19 -8.19 -38.71 28.59
C GLY A 19 -8.39 -38.14 27.20
N ILE A 20 -7.54 -37.19 26.84
CA ILE A 20 -7.50 -36.55 25.54
C ILE A 20 -7.71 -37.59 24.42
N SER A 21 -8.84 -37.51 23.74
CA SER A 21 -9.21 -38.46 22.70
C SER A 21 -8.41 -38.15 21.42
N TRP A 22 -7.27 -38.82 21.26
CA TRP A 22 -6.36 -38.65 20.12
C TRP A 22 -7.02 -38.75 18.74
N GLY A 23 -8.11 -39.52 18.61
CA GLY A 23 -8.90 -39.61 17.37
C GLY A 23 -9.65 -38.32 17.02
N LEU A 24 -10.17 -37.59 18.02
CA LEU A 24 -10.80 -36.28 17.82
C LEU A 24 -9.78 -35.21 17.50
N ILE A 25 -8.59 -35.24 18.13
CA ILE A 25 -7.50 -34.31 17.81
C ILE A 25 -7.07 -34.44 16.36
N ARG A 26 -6.80 -35.68 15.90
CA ARG A 26 -6.40 -35.92 14.50
C ARG A 26 -7.48 -35.46 13.51
N LYS A 27 -8.76 -35.73 13.80
CA LYS A 27 -9.89 -35.25 12.96
C LYS A 27 -9.94 -33.71 12.93
N ARG A 28 -9.82 -33.05 14.07
CA ARG A 28 -9.83 -31.57 14.15
C ARG A 28 -8.65 -30.96 13.41
N LEU A 29 -7.45 -31.54 13.54
CA LEU A 29 -6.26 -31.07 12.83
C LEU A 29 -6.44 -31.16 11.31
N ASN A 30 -6.93 -32.29 10.79
CA ASN A 30 -7.16 -32.46 9.35
C ASN A 30 -8.18 -31.45 8.81
N VAL A 31 -9.28 -31.22 9.55
CA VAL A 31 -10.29 -30.23 9.16
C VAL A 31 -9.67 -28.83 9.12
N VAL A 32 -8.91 -28.44 10.15
CA VAL A 32 -8.24 -27.14 10.19
C VAL A 32 -7.26 -26.99 9.02
N THR A 33 -6.45 -28.01 8.72
CA THR A 33 -5.50 -27.97 7.60
C THR A 33 -6.20 -27.80 6.25
N VAL A 34 -7.26 -28.57 5.99
CA VAL A 34 -8.01 -28.48 4.73
C VAL A 34 -8.72 -27.13 4.63
N THR A 35 -9.36 -26.65 5.69
CA THR A 35 -10.00 -25.33 5.71
C THR A 35 -8.99 -24.21 5.50
N ALA A 36 -7.82 -24.26 6.13
CA ALA A 36 -6.76 -23.27 5.96
C ALA A 36 -6.21 -23.28 4.52
N PHE A 37 -6.02 -24.46 3.93
CA PHE A 37 -5.57 -24.60 2.55
C PHE A 37 -6.58 -24.03 1.55
N THR A 38 -7.86 -24.37 1.70
CA THR A 38 -8.93 -23.81 0.87
C THR A 38 -9.05 -22.28 1.05
N ALA A 39 -8.91 -21.78 2.29
CA ALA A 39 -8.92 -20.35 2.57
C ALA A 39 -7.73 -19.63 1.91
N ALA A 40 -6.54 -20.23 1.91
CA ALA A 40 -5.37 -19.68 1.24
C ALA A 40 -5.59 -19.56 -0.28
N ILE A 41 -6.14 -20.60 -0.91
CA ILE A 41 -6.50 -20.57 -2.34
C ILE A 41 -7.54 -19.46 -2.61
N LEU A 42 -8.54 -19.34 -1.74
CA LEU A 42 -9.58 -18.32 -1.86
C LEU A 42 -9.01 -16.90 -1.76
N VAL A 43 -8.05 -16.66 -0.86
CA VAL A 43 -7.34 -15.37 -0.76
C VAL A 43 -6.55 -15.07 -2.03
N ILE A 44 -5.83 -16.04 -2.57
CA ILE A 44 -5.09 -15.88 -3.85
C ILE A 44 -6.06 -15.55 -4.98
N PHE A 45 -7.20 -16.25 -5.05
CA PHE A 45 -8.25 -16.03 -6.04
C PHE A 45 -8.89 -14.63 -5.91
N LEU A 46 -9.06 -14.12 -4.70
CA LEU A 46 -9.61 -12.78 -4.43
C LEU A 46 -8.57 -11.65 -4.56
N SER A 47 -7.27 -11.97 -4.60
CA SER A 47 -6.21 -10.96 -4.71
C SER A 47 -6.43 -9.93 -5.84
N PRO A 48 -6.80 -10.28 -7.10
CA PRO A 48 -7.06 -9.30 -8.14
C PRO A 48 -8.16 -8.29 -7.78
N PHE A 49 -9.18 -8.70 -7.01
CA PHE A 49 -10.22 -7.79 -6.54
C PHE A 49 -9.71 -6.81 -5.47
N ALA A 50 -8.90 -7.30 -4.54
CA ALA A 50 -8.25 -6.44 -3.56
C ALA A 50 -7.32 -5.42 -4.24
N PHE A 51 -6.56 -5.86 -5.26
CA PHE A 51 -5.77 -4.96 -6.09
C PHE A 51 -6.64 -3.91 -6.78
N MET A 52 -7.79 -4.28 -7.37
CA MET A 52 -8.70 -3.32 -8.00
C MET A 52 -9.21 -2.25 -7.03
N ILE A 53 -9.59 -2.64 -5.80
CA ILE A 53 -10.03 -1.71 -4.76
C ILE A 53 -8.88 -0.75 -4.37
N LEU A 54 -7.68 -1.28 -4.13
CA LEU A 54 -6.51 -0.48 -3.78
C LEU A 54 -6.11 0.47 -4.91
N THR A 55 -6.22 0.04 -6.17
CA THR A 55 -5.94 0.89 -7.33
C THR A 55 -7.01 1.95 -7.55
N SER A 56 -8.28 1.66 -7.25
CA SER A 56 -9.36 2.65 -7.37
C SER A 56 -9.26 3.76 -6.33
N LEU A 57 -8.68 3.46 -5.16
CA LEU A 57 -8.41 4.46 -4.13
C LEU A 57 -7.09 5.20 -4.35
N LYS A 58 -6.21 4.69 -5.23
CA LYS A 58 -4.99 5.39 -5.63
C LYS A 58 -5.38 6.56 -6.53
N THR A 59 -5.53 7.74 -5.94
CA THR A 59 -5.76 9.00 -6.67
C THR A 59 -4.65 9.17 -7.71
N GLN A 60 -5.07 9.38 -8.96
CA GLN A 60 -4.23 9.65 -10.13
C GLN A 60 -3.31 10.88 -9.96
N ASP A 61 -3.54 11.70 -8.92
CA ASP A 61 -2.94 13.01 -8.69
C ASP A 61 -1.43 13.03 -8.40
N GLN A 62 -0.76 11.88 -8.30
CA GLN A 62 0.69 11.80 -8.06
C GLN A 62 1.42 10.79 -8.96
N ILE A 63 0.84 10.40 -10.10
CA ILE A 63 1.55 9.55 -11.06
C ILE A 63 2.41 10.44 -11.96
N SER A 64 3.68 10.55 -11.55
CA SER A 64 4.87 10.91 -12.33
C SER A 64 4.90 12.29 -12.98
N ILE A 65 5.25 13.30 -12.19
CA ILE A 65 6.19 14.31 -12.67
C ILE A 65 7.58 13.75 -12.38
N VAL A 66 8.38 13.49 -13.42
CA VAL A 66 9.80 13.14 -13.29
C VAL A 66 10.48 14.32 -12.57
N GLY A 67 10.94 14.11 -11.33
CA GLY A 67 11.57 15.16 -10.52
C GLY A 67 10.71 15.76 -9.39
N ALA A 68 9.55 15.18 -9.05
CA ALA A 68 8.77 15.63 -7.90
C ALA A 68 9.57 15.50 -6.57
N PRO A 69 9.51 16.49 -5.67
CA PRO A 69 10.16 16.42 -4.37
C PRO A 69 9.69 15.20 -3.55
N PHE A 70 10.54 14.66 -2.67
CA PHE A 70 10.24 13.45 -1.86
C PHE A 70 9.11 13.66 -0.82
N TYR A 71 8.59 14.86 -0.69
CA TYR A 71 7.49 15.23 0.20
C TYR A 71 6.19 15.44 -0.59
N PRO A 72 5.03 15.08 -0.01
CA PRO A 72 3.74 15.21 -0.69
C PRO A 72 3.32 16.68 -0.79
N ALA A 73 3.75 17.34 -1.87
CA ALA A 73 3.25 18.65 -2.27
C ALA A 73 2.41 18.48 -3.54
N ALA A 74 1.15 18.92 -3.49
CA ALA A 74 0.37 19.09 -4.71
C ALA A 74 1.08 20.14 -5.59
N PRO A 75 1.24 19.91 -6.91
CA PRO A 75 1.88 20.89 -7.78
C PRO A 75 1.07 22.20 -7.71
N PRO A 76 1.71 23.33 -7.40
CA PRO A 76 1.02 24.61 -7.36
C PRO A 76 0.51 24.92 -8.77
N LYS A 77 -0.75 25.33 -8.87
CA LYS A 77 -1.37 25.76 -10.13
C LYS A 77 -1.30 27.28 -10.20
N PHE A 78 -0.82 27.81 -11.31
CA PHE A 78 -0.71 29.25 -11.54
C PHE A 78 -1.74 29.67 -12.59
N GLU A 79 -2.54 30.69 -12.30
CA GLU A 79 -3.50 31.24 -13.26
C GLU A 79 -2.82 32.37 -14.06
N TYR A 80 -2.68 32.18 -15.37
CA TYR A 80 -2.13 33.18 -16.29
C TYR A 80 -3.08 33.38 -17.47
N ASN A 81 -3.50 34.62 -17.74
CA ASN A 81 -4.47 34.96 -18.80
C ASN A 81 -5.78 34.14 -18.80
N GLY A 82 -6.24 33.73 -17.61
CA GLY A 82 -7.47 32.91 -17.45
C GLY A 82 -7.26 31.41 -17.65
N GLU A 83 -6.03 30.96 -17.91
CA GLU A 83 -5.66 29.55 -18.03
C GLU A 83 -4.90 29.08 -16.78
N LYS A 84 -5.27 27.90 -16.27
CA LYS A 84 -4.57 27.25 -15.15
C LYS A 84 -3.37 26.50 -15.71
N LEU A 85 -2.18 27.04 -15.48
CA LEU A 85 -0.91 26.45 -15.86
C LEU A 85 -0.37 25.59 -14.70
N ASP A 86 0.08 24.38 -15.01
CA ASP A 86 0.76 23.52 -14.05
C ASP A 86 2.22 24.00 -13.87
N ILE A 87 2.66 24.14 -12.62
CA ILE A 87 4.05 24.47 -12.29
C ILE A 87 4.88 23.19 -12.28
N PHE A 88 6.00 23.24 -12.99
CA PHE A 88 7.00 22.18 -13.05
C PHE A 88 8.33 22.67 -12.49
N VAL A 89 9.06 21.76 -11.86
CA VAL A 89 10.45 21.98 -11.48
C VAL A 89 11.31 21.61 -12.68
N VAL A 90 11.87 22.63 -13.34
CA VAL A 90 12.65 22.48 -14.56
C VAL A 90 14.15 22.60 -14.21
N PRO A 91 14.98 21.60 -14.55
CA PRO A 91 16.42 21.72 -14.43
C PRO A 91 16.96 22.65 -15.53
N MET A 92 17.74 23.63 -15.09
CA MET A 92 18.44 24.58 -15.94
C MET A 92 19.81 24.02 -16.34
N PRO A 93 20.38 24.49 -17.47
CA PRO A 93 21.68 24.03 -17.95
C PRO A 93 22.84 24.35 -17.00
N ASP A 94 22.64 25.27 -16.05
CA ASP A 94 23.58 25.61 -14.97
C ASP A 94 23.54 24.63 -13.78
N GLY A 95 22.65 23.61 -13.83
CA GLY A 95 22.45 22.63 -12.77
C GLY A 95 21.50 23.10 -11.65
N THR A 96 20.94 24.31 -11.75
CA THR A 96 19.93 24.80 -10.81
C THR A 96 18.53 24.31 -11.22
N THR A 97 17.63 24.14 -10.27
CA THR A 97 16.21 23.86 -10.56
C THR A 97 15.37 25.10 -10.31
N ARG A 98 14.48 25.43 -11.24
CA ARG A 98 13.53 26.53 -11.09
C ARG A 98 12.10 26.06 -11.27
N GLU A 99 11.20 26.64 -10.49
CA GLU A 99 9.76 26.43 -10.61
C GLU A 99 9.23 27.31 -11.74
N LEU A 100 8.69 26.68 -12.78
CA LEU A 100 8.19 27.36 -13.97
C LEU A 100 6.79 26.85 -14.34
N ALA A 101 5.89 27.75 -14.66
CA ALA A 101 4.55 27.41 -15.13
C ALA A 101 4.61 27.08 -16.63
N MET A 102 4.09 25.92 -17.04
CA MET A 102 4.14 25.51 -18.45
C MET A 102 3.00 26.13 -19.25
N LEU A 103 3.33 26.98 -20.22
CA LEU A 103 2.36 27.57 -21.15
C LEU A 103 2.03 26.62 -22.31
N LYS A 104 3.04 25.90 -22.83
CA LYS A 104 2.85 24.96 -23.95
C LYS A 104 3.78 23.77 -23.83
N LYS A 105 3.19 22.58 -23.73
CA LYS A 105 3.92 21.31 -23.75
C LYS A 105 4.37 20.96 -25.16
N GLY A 106 5.64 20.67 -25.35
CA GLY A 106 6.14 20.05 -26.57
C GLY A 106 7.19 18.98 -26.29
N ASN A 107 7.26 17.99 -27.19
CA ASN A 107 8.08 16.80 -27.01
C ASN A 107 9.60 17.05 -27.10
N LYS A 108 9.99 18.15 -27.74
CA LYS A 108 11.38 18.59 -27.94
C LYS A 108 11.66 19.97 -27.34
N GLU A 109 10.64 20.82 -27.32
CA GLU A 109 10.70 22.19 -26.81
C GLU A 109 9.40 22.47 -26.06
N SER A 110 9.48 23.04 -24.86
CA SER A 110 8.32 23.46 -24.08
C SER A 110 8.46 24.92 -23.69
N ILE A 111 7.35 25.64 -23.71
CA ILE A 111 7.31 27.07 -23.40
C ILE A 111 6.85 27.21 -21.95
N PHE A 112 7.61 27.96 -21.18
CA PHE A 112 7.40 28.23 -19.78
C PHE A 112 7.25 29.72 -19.52
N ILE A 113 6.56 30.06 -18.43
CA ILE A 113 6.54 31.39 -17.84
C ILE A 113 6.96 31.28 -16.37
N ASP A 114 7.70 32.28 -15.90
CA ASP A 114 8.11 32.34 -14.50
C ASP A 114 6.98 33.00 -13.67
N PRO A 115 6.29 32.25 -12.77
CA PRO A 115 5.23 32.80 -11.94
C PRO A 115 5.76 33.80 -10.90
N ALA A 116 7.05 33.76 -10.56
CA ALA A 116 7.69 34.72 -9.66
C ALA A 116 8.19 35.98 -10.40
N ASN A 117 8.32 35.93 -11.73
CA ASN A 117 8.77 37.06 -12.53
C ASN A 117 8.12 37.08 -13.93
N LEU A 118 6.94 37.68 -14.02
CA LEU A 118 6.18 37.81 -15.27
C LEU A 118 6.86 38.72 -16.32
N GLU A 119 7.79 39.59 -15.91
CA GLU A 119 8.53 40.47 -16.83
C GLU A 119 9.66 39.76 -17.58
N ALA A 120 10.05 38.56 -17.14
CA ALA A 120 11.07 37.76 -17.82
C ALA A 120 10.60 37.18 -19.17
N GLY A 121 9.28 37.19 -19.44
CA GLY A 121 8.69 36.71 -20.68
C GLY A 121 8.65 35.18 -20.82
N GLU A 122 8.36 34.71 -22.02
CA GLU A 122 8.27 33.28 -22.35
C GLU A 122 9.66 32.64 -22.44
N ILE A 123 9.91 31.61 -21.64
CA ILE A 123 11.15 30.84 -21.61
C ILE A 123 10.98 29.58 -22.47
N VAL A 124 11.74 29.48 -23.55
CA VAL A 124 11.79 28.27 -24.38
C VAL A 124 12.79 27.29 -23.78
N TRP A 125 12.29 26.19 -23.23
CA TRP A 125 13.12 25.13 -22.68
C TRP A 125 13.25 23.97 -23.68
N GLN A 126 14.48 23.67 -24.07
CA GLN A 126 14.81 22.58 -24.99
C GLN A 126 15.20 21.33 -24.19
N GLY A 127 14.25 20.41 -24.01
CA GLY A 127 14.51 19.15 -23.33
C GLY A 127 13.43 18.11 -23.60
N SER A 128 13.82 16.84 -23.59
CA SER A 128 12.92 15.72 -23.86
C SER A 128 12.30 15.24 -22.55
N TRP A 129 10.97 15.30 -22.46
CA TRP A 129 10.20 14.66 -21.40
C TRP A 129 10.27 13.13 -21.58
N ARG A 130 11.31 12.51 -21.02
CA ARG A 130 11.45 11.05 -20.91
C ARG A 130 11.85 10.68 -19.50
#